data_AF-A0A212QM50-F1
#
_entry.id   AF-A0A212QM50-F1
#
_cell.length_a   1.000
_cell.length_b   1.000
_cell.length_c   1.000
_cell.angle_alpha   90.00
_cell.angle_beta   90.00
_cell.angle_gamma   90.00
#
_symmetry.space_group_name_H-M   'P 1'
#
loop_
_entity.id
_entity.type
_entity.pdbx_description
1 polymer ?
#
loop_
_entity_poly.entity_id
_entity_poly.type
_entity_poly.pdbx_seq_one_letter_code
_entity_poly.pdbx_strand_id
1 'polypeptide(L)'
;MNAIHASFEGKRVRDAMKSPAVSVRPEDSARHAAEIMIQLRVSGLPVVDAENRPVGVVSETDFRYGDEAERARQRDAWVRYISEGQEMSGAYLEALEREAGQVKRIMASPAICIDEDASLIEAAELLARHRIRRLVAVRDGKVAGVITRASLLRFFAPDRPKARPLPTPDEFEEAIEAAGLPPAPPPADAPHIEGVASAAELKKLVGDFERHKVEMKADVARQAKAKRDEAVKHMLRAKFTNAEMTSLLSQAVEAARNGEASCVALTFPAALCTDGGRTINLPSPDWPASLRGKAADFFLRWEKELKPLGYALSARIATFPDGFPGDAELSLVWGREG
;
A
#
# COMPACT_ATOMS: atom_id res chain seq x y z
N MET A 1 -19.95 -27.31 8.42
CA MET A 1 -18.50 -27.02 8.43
C MET A 1 -18.13 -26.33 7.14
N ASN A 2 -17.46 -25.18 7.20
CA ASN A 2 -17.18 -24.32 6.05
C ASN A 2 -16.11 -24.98 5.15
N ALA A 3 -16.25 -24.96 3.82
CA ALA A 3 -15.35 -25.66 2.87
C ALA A 3 -13.86 -25.28 3.03
N ILE A 4 -13.58 -24.08 3.57
CA ILE A 4 -12.25 -23.58 3.92
C ILE A 4 -11.58 -24.39 5.03
N HIS A 5 -12.34 -24.86 6.03
CA HIS A 5 -11.77 -25.65 7.12
C HIS A 5 -11.33 -27.05 6.66
N ALA A 6 -12.07 -27.67 5.73
CA ALA A 6 -11.74 -29.00 5.23
C ALA A 6 -10.44 -29.02 4.42
N SER A 7 -10.18 -27.98 3.59
CA SER A 7 -8.95 -27.88 2.78
C SER A 7 -7.68 -27.61 3.58
N PHE A 8 -7.80 -27.11 4.81
CA PHE A 8 -6.67 -26.78 5.69
C PHE A 8 -6.48 -27.76 6.84
N GLU A 9 -7.36 -28.75 6.99
CA GLU A 9 -7.32 -29.70 8.09
C GLU A 9 -6.00 -30.48 8.12
N GLY A 10 -5.32 -30.46 9.27
CA GLY A 10 -4.02 -31.11 9.49
C GLY A 10 -2.82 -30.47 8.78
N LYS A 11 -2.98 -29.37 8.03
CA LYS A 11 -1.89 -28.69 7.32
C LYS A 11 -1.24 -27.60 8.16
N ARG A 12 0.09 -27.50 8.06
CA ARG A 12 0.91 -26.53 8.77
C ARG A 12 1.60 -25.55 7.83
N VAL A 13 2.06 -24.43 8.38
CA VAL A 13 2.78 -23.39 7.63
C VAL A 13 3.95 -23.96 6.83
N ARG A 14 4.74 -24.88 7.42
CA ARG A 14 5.85 -25.55 6.72
C ARG A 14 5.43 -26.31 5.46
N ASP A 15 4.20 -26.81 5.40
CA ASP A 15 3.66 -27.52 4.22
C ASP A 15 3.29 -26.52 3.09
N ALA A 16 3.12 -25.25 3.46
CA ALA A 16 2.66 -24.19 2.58
C ALA A 16 3.65 -23.03 2.39
N MET A 17 4.78 -22.96 3.08
CA MET A 17 5.73 -21.87 2.88
C MET A 17 6.60 -22.09 1.64
N LYS A 18 7.19 -21.01 1.11
CA LYS A 18 8.35 -21.10 0.22
C LYS A 18 9.60 -21.10 1.10
N SER A 19 10.39 -22.17 1.01
CA SER A 19 11.57 -22.41 1.85
C SER A 19 12.70 -23.02 0.99
N PRO A 20 13.98 -22.69 1.26
CA PRO A 20 14.43 -21.67 2.22
C PRO A 20 14.08 -20.26 1.75
N ALA A 21 13.79 -19.36 2.70
CA ALA A 21 13.61 -17.95 2.37
C ALA A 21 14.97 -17.29 2.07
N VAL A 22 15.04 -16.54 0.98
CA VAL A 22 16.13 -15.59 0.75
C VAL A 22 15.79 -14.30 1.47
N SER A 23 16.72 -13.78 2.25
CA SER A 23 16.57 -12.60 3.10
C SER A 23 17.67 -11.57 2.82
N VAL A 24 17.41 -10.33 3.23
CA VAL A 24 18.37 -9.22 3.18
C VAL A 24 18.61 -8.64 4.57
N ARG A 25 19.66 -7.85 4.75
CA ARG A 25 19.96 -7.11 5.98
C ARG A 25 19.42 -5.69 5.93
N PRO A 26 19.16 -5.05 7.09
CA PRO A 26 18.72 -3.65 7.14
C PRO A 26 19.68 -2.68 6.45
N GLU A 27 20.98 -3.00 6.47
CA GLU A 27 22.06 -2.18 5.91
C GLU A 27 22.26 -2.37 4.41
N ASP A 28 21.71 -3.44 3.82
CA ASP A 28 21.82 -3.71 2.39
C ASP A 28 21.17 -2.60 1.58
N SER A 29 21.64 -2.39 0.35
CA SER A 29 21.04 -1.39 -0.53
C SER A 29 19.67 -1.85 -1.02
N ALA A 30 18.74 -0.91 -1.20
CA ALA A 30 17.43 -1.21 -1.78
C ALA A 30 17.55 -1.75 -3.21
N ARG A 31 18.56 -1.29 -3.97
CA ARG A 31 18.95 -1.82 -5.28
C ARG A 31 19.24 -3.31 -5.22
N HIS A 32 20.10 -3.72 -4.28
CA HIS A 32 20.43 -5.12 -4.08
C HIS A 32 19.20 -5.98 -3.74
N ALA A 33 18.33 -5.47 -2.85
CA ALA A 33 17.09 -6.16 -2.52
C ALA A 33 16.15 -6.31 -3.74
N ALA A 34 16.03 -5.28 -4.58
CA ALA A 34 15.24 -5.34 -5.80
C ALA A 34 15.81 -6.34 -6.82
N GLU A 35 17.13 -6.35 -7.01
CA GLU A 35 17.82 -7.30 -7.89
C GLU A 35 17.54 -8.76 -7.47
N ILE A 36 17.65 -9.07 -6.18
CA ILE A 36 17.31 -10.40 -5.64
C ILE A 36 15.84 -10.74 -5.92
N MET A 37 14.92 -9.80 -5.69
CA MET A 37 13.49 -10.03 -5.91
C MET A 37 13.18 -10.38 -7.38
N ILE A 38 13.83 -9.69 -8.31
CA ILE A 38 13.67 -9.90 -9.76
C ILE A 38 14.25 -11.25 -10.16
N GLN A 39 15.51 -11.52 -9.77
CA GLN A 39 16.21 -12.76 -10.10
C GLN A 39 15.44 -14.00 -9.60
N LEU A 40 14.91 -13.93 -8.38
CA LEU A 40 14.17 -15.03 -7.76
C LEU A 40 12.68 -15.03 -8.09
N ARG A 41 12.21 -14.04 -8.87
CA ARG A 41 10.80 -13.78 -9.19
C ARG A 41 9.90 -13.82 -7.95
N VAL A 42 10.32 -13.12 -6.89
CA VAL A 42 9.56 -12.96 -5.65
C VAL A 42 9.17 -11.51 -5.45
N SER A 43 8.02 -11.28 -4.82
CA SER A 43 7.48 -9.92 -4.61
C SER A 43 7.90 -9.29 -3.28
N GLY A 44 8.75 -9.96 -2.49
CA GLY A 44 9.22 -9.49 -1.20
C GLY A 44 10.21 -10.43 -0.54
N LEU A 45 11.00 -9.89 0.38
CA LEU A 45 12.06 -10.56 1.11
C LEU A 45 11.93 -10.26 2.61
N PRO A 46 12.14 -11.24 3.50
CA PRO A 46 12.37 -10.99 4.91
C PRO A 46 13.64 -10.14 5.10
N VAL A 47 13.59 -9.23 6.06
CA VAL A 47 14.77 -8.50 6.54
C VAL A 47 15.19 -9.10 7.86
N VAL A 48 16.47 -9.48 7.99
CA VAL A 48 17.00 -10.22 9.14
C VAL A 48 18.21 -9.54 9.78
N ASP A 49 18.39 -9.76 11.08
CA ASP A 49 19.61 -9.36 11.79
C ASP A 49 20.80 -10.32 11.54
N ALA A 50 21.90 -10.11 12.27
CA ALA A 50 23.10 -10.94 12.16
C ALA A 50 22.88 -12.40 12.58
N GLU A 51 21.88 -12.67 13.43
CA GLU A 51 21.52 -14.00 13.92
C GLU A 51 20.43 -14.69 13.08
N ASN A 52 20.05 -14.11 11.94
CA ASN A 52 18.97 -14.55 11.06
C ASN A 52 17.57 -14.45 11.69
N ARG A 53 17.38 -13.54 12.65
CA ARG A 53 16.07 -13.25 13.24
C ARG A 53 15.36 -12.17 12.42
N PRO A 54 14.05 -12.30 12.18
CA PRO A 54 13.31 -11.34 11.38
C PRO A 54 13.15 -9.99 12.12
N VAL A 55 13.55 -8.92 11.46
CA VAL A 55 13.42 -7.54 11.94
C VAL A 55 12.47 -6.70 11.09
N GLY A 56 12.18 -7.14 9.86
CA GLY A 56 11.25 -6.47 8.96
C GLY A 56 10.94 -7.29 7.71
N VAL A 57 10.20 -6.66 6.80
CA VAL A 57 9.90 -7.21 5.47
C VAL A 57 10.00 -6.08 4.46
N VAL A 58 10.67 -6.32 3.33
CA VAL A 58 10.71 -5.40 2.19
C VAL A 58 10.01 -6.02 0.99
N SER A 59 9.31 -5.23 0.20
CA SER A 59 8.50 -5.71 -0.91
C SER A 59 8.36 -4.72 -2.05
N GLU A 60 7.84 -5.21 -3.18
CA GLU A 60 7.59 -4.39 -4.37
C GLU A 60 6.89 -3.06 -4.06
N THR A 61 5.92 -3.05 -3.15
CA THR A 61 5.17 -1.84 -2.81
C THR A 61 6.01 -0.79 -2.08
N ASP A 62 7.13 -1.22 -1.50
CA ASP A 62 8.00 -0.39 -0.67
C ASP A 62 9.08 0.30 -1.52
N PHE A 63 9.26 -0.13 -2.78
CA PHE A 63 10.14 0.50 -3.78
C PHE A 63 9.45 1.62 -4.58
N ARG A 64 8.32 2.14 -4.09
CA ARG A 64 7.55 3.17 -4.76
C ARG A 64 8.08 4.55 -4.39
N TYR A 65 8.71 5.21 -5.36
CA TYR A 65 9.11 6.60 -5.24
C TYR A 65 8.63 7.38 -6.47
N GLY A 66 8.40 8.69 -6.29
CA GLY A 66 7.82 9.55 -7.33
C GLY A 66 6.31 9.72 -7.22
N ASP A 67 5.76 10.54 -8.11
CA ASP A 67 4.33 10.90 -8.11
C ASP A 67 3.41 9.73 -8.54
N GLU A 68 2.11 9.97 -8.58
CA GLU A 68 1.13 8.93 -8.90
C GLU A 68 1.23 8.38 -10.33
N ALA A 69 1.71 9.19 -11.29
CA ALA A 69 1.95 8.74 -12.65
C ALA A 69 3.22 7.88 -12.73
N GLU A 70 4.26 8.26 -11.99
CA GLU A 70 5.49 7.48 -11.84
C GLU A 70 5.19 6.12 -11.19
N ARG A 71 4.45 6.10 -10.07
CA ARG A 71 4.07 4.85 -9.37
C ARG A 71 3.19 3.92 -10.20
N ALA A 72 2.32 4.46 -11.05
CA ALA A 72 1.51 3.66 -11.96
C ALA A 72 2.38 3.00 -13.05
N ARG A 73 3.27 3.78 -13.67
CA ARG A 73 4.26 3.27 -14.63
C ARG A 73 5.18 2.23 -14.01
N GLN A 74 5.64 2.46 -12.79
CA GLN A 74 6.48 1.52 -12.04
C GLN A 74 5.76 0.21 -11.72
N ARG A 75 4.46 0.26 -11.37
CA ARG A 75 3.66 -0.96 -11.13
C ARG A 75 3.47 -1.76 -12.40
N ASP A 76 3.14 -1.10 -13.51
CA ASP A 76 2.93 -1.77 -14.78
C ASP A 76 4.26 -2.32 -15.34
N ALA A 77 5.37 -1.61 -15.10
CA ALA A 77 6.71 -2.09 -15.38
C ALA A 77 7.05 -3.31 -14.52
N TRP A 78 6.84 -3.27 -13.19
CA TRP A 78 7.05 -4.41 -12.28
C TRP A 78 6.24 -5.65 -12.64
N VAL A 79 4.97 -5.48 -12.99
CA VAL A 79 4.11 -6.58 -13.45
C VAL A 79 4.63 -7.19 -14.75
N ARG A 80 5.10 -6.38 -15.70
CA ARG A 80 5.75 -6.85 -16.93
C ARG A 80 7.08 -7.55 -16.64
N TYR A 81 7.88 -7.06 -15.69
CA TYR A 81 9.18 -7.68 -15.36
C TYR A 81 9.05 -9.09 -14.77
N ILE A 82 8.11 -9.31 -13.82
CA ILE A 82 7.89 -10.65 -13.26
C ILE A 82 7.30 -11.60 -14.33
N SER A 83 6.44 -11.08 -15.21
CA SER A 83 5.62 -11.89 -16.12
C SER A 83 6.30 -12.19 -17.47
N GLU A 84 7.11 -11.26 -17.99
CA GLU A 84 7.65 -11.27 -19.36
C GLU A 84 9.19 -11.37 -19.43
N GLY A 85 9.90 -11.29 -18.30
CA GLY A 85 11.33 -11.59 -18.22
C GLY A 85 12.29 -10.57 -18.86
N GLN A 86 11.85 -9.33 -19.07
CA GLN A 86 12.71 -8.24 -19.58
C GLN A 86 13.68 -7.71 -18.50
N GLU A 87 14.86 -7.22 -18.94
CA GLU A 87 15.82 -6.52 -18.08
C GLU A 87 15.28 -5.15 -17.62
N MET A 88 15.57 -4.77 -16.36
CA MET A 88 15.23 -3.45 -15.85
C MET A 88 16.06 -2.37 -16.52
N SER A 89 15.48 -1.18 -16.75
CA SER A 89 16.28 -0.03 -17.17
C SER A 89 17.23 0.35 -16.03
N GLY A 90 18.52 0.53 -16.34
CA GLY A 90 19.51 1.00 -15.36
C GLY A 90 19.07 2.27 -14.62
N ALA A 91 18.34 3.15 -15.32
CA ALA A 91 17.76 4.37 -14.77
C ALA A 91 16.80 4.14 -13.57
N TYR A 92 16.02 3.07 -13.56
CA TYR A 92 15.14 2.77 -12.41
C TYR A 92 15.96 2.28 -11.20
N LEU A 93 16.96 1.42 -11.42
CA LEU A 93 17.82 0.92 -10.34
C LEU A 93 18.67 2.05 -9.73
N GLU A 94 19.14 2.98 -10.55
CA GLU A 94 19.83 4.19 -10.10
C GLU A 94 18.91 5.12 -9.31
N ALA A 95 17.68 5.34 -9.77
CA ALA A 95 16.69 6.12 -9.02
C ALA A 95 16.37 5.48 -7.66
N LEU A 96 16.22 4.15 -7.63
CA LEU A 96 15.99 3.39 -6.41
C LEU A 96 17.14 3.56 -5.42
N GLU A 97 18.39 3.45 -5.89
CA GLU A 97 19.58 3.62 -5.05
C GLU A 97 19.67 5.03 -4.46
N ARG A 98 19.40 6.06 -5.27
CA ARG A 98 19.42 7.45 -4.83
C ARG A 98 18.35 7.77 -3.79
N GLU A 99 17.16 7.22 -3.94
CA GLU A 99 15.97 7.63 -3.16
C GLU A 99 15.74 6.75 -1.93
N ALA A 100 15.89 5.44 -2.08
CA ALA A 100 15.70 4.47 -1.00
C ALA A 100 16.96 4.33 -0.14
N GLY A 101 18.14 4.31 -0.75
CA GLY A 101 19.40 4.01 -0.09
C GLY A 101 19.43 2.60 0.50
N GLN A 102 19.11 2.47 1.79
CA GLN A 102 19.18 1.22 2.55
C GLN A 102 17.81 0.59 2.81
N VAL A 103 17.75 -0.74 2.85
CA VAL A 103 16.53 -1.53 3.11
C VAL A 103 15.80 -1.05 4.38
N LYS A 104 16.53 -0.72 5.46
CA LYS A 104 15.91 -0.25 6.71
C LYS A 104 15.07 1.01 6.60
N ARG A 105 15.27 1.83 5.56
CA ARG A 105 14.48 3.06 5.34
C ARG A 105 13.11 2.79 4.74
N ILE A 106 12.91 1.58 4.21
CA ILE A 106 11.79 1.26 3.32
C ILE A 106 11.06 0.00 3.77
N MET A 107 11.70 -0.86 4.55
CA MET A 107 11.08 -2.05 5.10
C MET A 107 9.91 -1.70 6.02
N ALA A 108 8.88 -2.55 6.01
CA ALA A 108 7.90 -2.58 7.07
C ALA A 108 8.50 -3.28 8.30
N SER A 109 8.38 -2.68 9.48
CA SER A 109 8.86 -3.22 10.75
C SER A 109 7.83 -2.98 11.86
N PRO A 110 7.65 -3.93 12.82
CA PRO A 110 8.29 -5.24 12.88
C PRO A 110 7.72 -6.23 11.86
N ALA A 111 8.50 -7.27 11.54
CA ALA A 111 8.00 -8.37 10.73
C ALA A 111 6.87 -9.11 11.46
N ILE A 112 5.75 -9.32 10.77
CA ILE A 112 4.69 -10.19 11.29
C ILE A 112 5.08 -11.63 10.99
N CYS A 113 5.37 -12.36 12.07
CA CYS A 113 5.91 -13.71 12.02
C CYS A 113 4.86 -14.74 12.39
N ILE A 114 5.07 -15.97 11.91
CA ILE A 114 4.28 -17.14 12.29
C ILE A 114 5.22 -18.34 12.48
N ASP A 115 4.96 -19.17 13.48
CA ASP A 115 5.72 -20.40 13.67
C ASP A 115 5.49 -21.36 12.50
N GLU A 116 6.53 -22.03 12.02
CA GLU A 116 6.40 -22.96 10.88
C GLU A 116 5.50 -24.18 11.18
N ASP A 117 5.26 -24.47 12.45
CA ASP A 117 4.40 -25.55 12.90
C ASP A 117 2.95 -25.09 13.14
N ALA A 118 2.68 -23.79 13.06
CA ALA A 118 1.34 -23.24 13.17
C ALA A 118 0.41 -23.74 12.05
N SER A 119 -0.90 -23.63 12.28
CA SER A 119 -1.90 -24.08 11.31
C SER A 119 -2.02 -23.13 10.11
N LEU A 120 -2.46 -23.65 8.96
CA LEU A 120 -2.76 -22.78 7.80
C LEU A 120 -3.97 -21.86 8.04
N ILE A 121 -4.89 -22.25 8.92
CA ILE A 121 -6.03 -21.40 9.32
C ILE A 121 -5.51 -20.15 10.02
N GLU A 122 -4.62 -20.33 11.00
CA GLU A 122 -3.98 -19.22 11.72
C GLU A 122 -3.19 -18.31 10.77
N ALA A 123 -2.44 -18.90 9.82
CA ALA A 123 -1.76 -18.14 8.78
C ALA A 123 -2.74 -17.28 7.94
N ALA A 124 -3.87 -17.87 7.53
CA ALA A 124 -4.89 -17.17 6.74
C ALA A 124 -5.54 -16.02 7.55
N GLU A 125 -5.84 -16.27 8.83
CA GLU A 125 -6.39 -15.28 9.75
C GLU A 125 -5.44 -14.11 9.94
N LEU A 126 -4.14 -14.37 10.17
CA LEU A 126 -3.14 -13.30 10.32
C LEU A 126 -3.00 -12.49 9.04
N LEU A 127 -2.93 -13.13 7.86
CA LEU A 127 -2.90 -12.44 6.57
C LEU A 127 -4.13 -11.56 6.33
N ALA A 128 -5.31 -11.99 6.78
CA ALA A 128 -6.56 -11.24 6.65
C ALA A 128 -6.65 -10.10 7.68
N ARG A 129 -6.44 -10.40 8.96
CA ARG A 129 -6.54 -9.47 10.09
C ARG A 129 -5.58 -8.30 9.95
N HIS A 130 -4.32 -8.59 9.61
CA HIS A 130 -3.30 -7.55 9.43
C HIS A 130 -3.33 -6.91 8.04
N ARG A 131 -4.22 -7.35 7.14
CA ARG A 131 -4.33 -6.89 5.74
C ARG A 131 -3.00 -6.93 4.97
N ILE A 132 -2.14 -7.87 5.33
CA ILE A 132 -0.84 -8.09 4.70
C ILE A 132 -0.91 -9.20 3.66
N ARG A 133 0.08 -9.22 2.76
CA ARG A 133 0.16 -10.20 1.67
C ARG A 133 1.00 -11.43 2.02
N ARG A 134 1.87 -11.31 3.02
CA ARG A 134 2.85 -12.32 3.41
C ARG A 134 3.15 -12.30 4.90
N LEU A 135 3.48 -13.47 5.45
CA LEU A 135 4.05 -13.65 6.79
C LEU A 135 5.46 -14.22 6.66
N VAL A 136 6.31 -13.91 7.63
CA VAL A 136 7.62 -14.57 7.78
C VAL A 136 7.43 -15.82 8.63
N ALA A 137 7.70 -17.00 8.07
CA ALA A 137 7.67 -18.25 8.82
C ALA A 137 8.99 -18.42 9.58
N VAL A 138 8.91 -18.71 10.87
CA VAL A 138 10.08 -18.84 11.74
C VAL A 138 10.19 -20.24 12.35
N ARG A 139 11.43 -20.69 12.54
CA ARG A 139 11.82 -21.87 13.32
C ARG A 139 12.86 -21.43 14.34
N ASP A 140 12.63 -21.69 15.63
CA ASP A 140 13.53 -21.27 16.72
C ASP A 140 13.86 -19.76 16.69
N GLY A 141 12.88 -18.94 16.33
CA GLY A 141 13.03 -17.48 16.21
C GLY A 141 13.82 -17.01 14.98
N LYS A 142 14.27 -17.92 14.12
CA LYS A 142 15.00 -17.61 12.88
C LYS A 142 14.11 -17.78 11.66
N VAL A 143 14.39 -17.02 10.60
CA VAL A 143 13.63 -17.12 9.35
C VAL A 143 13.82 -18.49 8.70
N ALA A 144 12.71 -19.21 8.48
CA ALA A 144 12.66 -20.52 7.83
C ALA A 144 12.00 -20.46 6.43
N GLY A 145 11.06 -19.54 6.23
CA GLY A 145 10.32 -19.42 4.99
C GLY A 145 9.45 -18.18 4.89
N VAL A 146 8.75 -18.03 3.76
CA VAL A 146 7.72 -17.01 3.56
C VAL A 146 6.43 -17.68 3.12
N ILE A 147 5.32 -17.33 3.77
CA ILE A 147 3.98 -17.79 3.40
C ILE A 147 3.15 -16.61 2.90
N THR A 148 2.47 -16.79 1.77
CA THR A 148 1.68 -15.74 1.10
C THR A 148 0.25 -16.20 0.88
N ARG A 149 -0.66 -15.29 0.54
CA ARG A 149 -2.03 -15.66 0.12
C ARG A 149 -2.02 -16.64 -1.05
N ALA A 150 -1.13 -16.45 -2.03
CA ALA A 150 -0.98 -17.37 -3.16
C ALA A 150 -0.51 -18.77 -2.72
N SER A 151 0.31 -18.85 -1.67
CA SER A 151 0.73 -20.10 -1.06
C SER A 151 -0.39 -20.89 -0.40
N LEU A 152 -1.46 -20.20 0.03
CA LEU A 152 -2.66 -20.82 0.60
C LEU A 152 -3.66 -21.25 -0.49
N LEU A 153 -3.78 -20.47 -1.58
CA LEU A 153 -4.72 -20.75 -2.67
C LEU A 153 -4.51 -22.11 -3.35
N ARG A 154 -3.29 -22.64 -3.39
CA ARG A 154 -3.01 -23.96 -3.98
C ARG A 154 -3.72 -25.14 -3.29
N PHE A 155 -4.17 -24.97 -2.05
CA PHE A 155 -4.94 -26.00 -1.34
C PHE A 155 -6.44 -25.96 -1.68
N PHE A 156 -6.90 -24.90 -2.36
CA PHE A 156 -8.28 -24.77 -2.88
C PHE A 156 -8.40 -25.16 -4.35
N ALA A 157 -7.28 -25.22 -5.06
CA ALA A 157 -7.19 -25.63 -6.45
C ALA A 157 -6.01 -26.62 -6.63
N PRO A 158 -6.13 -27.85 -6.08
CA PRO A 158 -5.08 -28.87 -6.21
C PRO A 158 -4.81 -29.23 -7.68
N ASP A 159 -5.83 -29.14 -8.54
CA ASP A 159 -5.72 -29.25 -9.99
C ASP A 159 -5.78 -27.87 -10.66
N ARG A 160 -4.66 -27.14 -10.64
CA ARG A 160 -4.25 -26.63 -11.94
C ARG A 160 -3.45 -27.74 -12.57
N PRO A 161 -3.93 -28.42 -13.64
CA PRO A 161 -2.98 -29.14 -14.47
C PRO A 161 -1.84 -28.16 -14.75
N LYS A 162 -0.59 -28.57 -14.49
CA LYS A 162 0.55 -27.90 -15.13
C LYS A 162 0.10 -27.75 -16.57
N ALA A 163 0.05 -26.52 -17.10
CA ALA A 163 -0.35 -26.32 -18.48
C ALA A 163 0.44 -27.34 -19.29
N ARG A 164 -0.25 -28.37 -19.81
CA ARG A 164 0.40 -29.31 -20.70
C ARG A 164 0.93 -28.40 -21.81
N PRO A 165 2.21 -28.50 -22.21
CA PRO A 165 2.65 -27.81 -23.40
C PRO A 165 1.58 -28.03 -24.45
N LEU A 166 1.09 -26.96 -25.07
CA LEU A 166 0.16 -27.11 -26.18
C LEU A 166 0.82 -28.11 -27.13
N PRO A 167 0.11 -29.17 -27.56
CA PRO A 167 0.67 -30.09 -28.53
C PRO A 167 1.17 -29.27 -29.72
N THR A 168 2.32 -29.65 -30.25
CA THR A 168 2.78 -29.06 -31.51
C THR A 168 1.70 -29.29 -32.58
N PRO A 169 1.65 -28.48 -33.66
CA PRO A 169 0.72 -28.69 -34.75
C PRO A 169 0.69 -30.16 -35.21
N ASP A 170 1.86 -30.79 -35.31
CA ASP A 170 2.03 -32.19 -35.70
C ASP A 170 1.44 -33.17 -34.66
N GLU A 171 1.70 -32.96 -33.36
CA GLU A 171 1.13 -33.78 -32.28
C GLU A 171 -0.40 -33.63 -32.18
N PHE A 172 -0.92 -32.47 -32.56
CA PHE A 172 -2.35 -32.19 -32.60
C PHE A 172 -3.02 -32.88 -33.80
N GLU A 173 -2.38 -32.87 -34.97
CA GLU A 173 -2.82 -33.59 -36.17
C GLU A 173 -2.82 -35.11 -35.95
N GLU A 174 -1.76 -35.68 -35.38
CA GLU A 174 -1.70 -37.11 -35.03
C GLU A 174 -2.80 -37.50 -34.03
N ALA A 175 -3.11 -36.64 -33.05
CA ALA A 175 -4.17 -36.88 -32.08
C ALA A 175 -5.58 -36.83 -32.69
N ILE A 176 -5.80 -35.96 -33.69
CA ILE A 176 -7.06 -35.88 -34.44
C ILE A 176 -7.24 -37.13 -35.32
N GLU A 177 -6.20 -37.58 -36.02
CA GLU A 177 -6.22 -38.82 -36.80
C GLU A 177 -6.47 -40.05 -35.91
N ALA A 178 -5.74 -40.16 -34.78
CA ALA A 178 -5.90 -41.26 -33.84
C ALA A 178 -7.31 -41.30 -33.20
N ALA A 179 -7.95 -40.13 -33.04
CA ALA A 179 -9.31 -40.02 -32.53
C ALA A 179 -10.39 -40.25 -33.60
N GLY A 180 -10.03 -40.39 -34.88
CA GLY A 180 -10.97 -40.58 -35.99
C GLY A 180 -11.90 -39.40 -36.21
N LEU A 181 -11.52 -38.21 -35.73
CA LEU A 181 -12.28 -36.98 -35.94
C LEU A 181 -12.11 -36.56 -37.41
N PRO A 182 -13.19 -36.13 -38.10
CA PRO A 182 -13.05 -35.61 -39.45
C PRO A 182 -12.09 -34.41 -39.44
N PRO A 183 -11.21 -34.27 -40.46
CA PRO A 183 -10.33 -33.13 -40.54
C PRO A 183 -11.17 -31.85 -40.52
N ALA A 184 -10.70 -30.84 -39.78
CA ALA A 184 -11.41 -29.58 -39.67
C ALA A 184 -11.71 -29.05 -41.08
N PRO A 185 -12.94 -28.54 -41.34
CA PRO A 185 -13.27 -27.99 -42.64
C PRO A 185 -12.26 -26.90 -43.01
N PRO A 186 -11.83 -26.81 -44.28
CA PRO A 186 -10.83 -25.85 -44.70
C PRO A 186 -11.25 -24.43 -44.31
N PRO A 187 -10.31 -23.50 -44.05
CA PRO A 187 -10.62 -22.18 -43.51
C PRO A 187 -11.66 -21.37 -44.30
N ALA A 188 -11.89 -21.72 -45.57
CA ALA A 188 -12.91 -21.14 -46.43
C ALA A 188 -14.36 -21.52 -46.05
N ASP A 189 -14.56 -22.66 -45.36
CA ASP A 189 -15.87 -23.17 -44.92
C ASP A 189 -16.19 -22.81 -43.46
N ALA A 190 -15.26 -22.12 -42.76
CA ALA A 190 -15.52 -21.59 -41.42
C ALA A 190 -16.52 -20.43 -41.52
N PRO A 191 -17.59 -20.39 -40.71
CA PRO A 191 -18.55 -19.31 -40.76
C PRO A 191 -17.84 -17.98 -40.49
N HIS A 192 -17.84 -17.08 -41.48
CA HIS A 192 -17.50 -15.68 -41.26
C HIS A 192 -18.50 -15.12 -40.24
N ILE A 193 -18.05 -14.91 -39.00
CA ILE A 193 -18.88 -14.26 -38.00
C ILE A 193 -18.88 -12.76 -38.32
N GLU A 194 -19.79 -12.35 -39.20
CA GLU A 194 -20.00 -10.94 -39.53
C GLU A 194 -20.32 -10.14 -38.25
N GLY A 195 -19.64 -9.00 -38.07
CA GLY A 195 -19.85 -8.11 -36.93
C GLY A 195 -19.02 -8.41 -35.67
N VAL A 196 -18.12 -9.40 -35.69
CA VAL A 196 -17.17 -9.60 -34.60
C VAL A 196 -15.95 -8.71 -34.82
N ALA A 197 -15.76 -7.75 -33.91
CA ALA A 197 -14.57 -6.91 -33.88
C ALA A 197 -13.32 -7.80 -33.83
N SER A 198 -12.37 -7.51 -34.74
CA SER A 198 -11.09 -8.18 -34.78
C SER A 198 -10.35 -8.04 -33.45
N ALA A 199 -9.45 -8.99 -33.15
CA ALA A 199 -8.59 -8.88 -31.98
C ALA A 199 -7.77 -7.57 -31.98
N ALA A 200 -7.46 -7.01 -33.15
CA ALA A 200 -6.79 -5.71 -33.29
C ALA A 200 -7.70 -4.55 -32.84
N GLU A 201 -8.98 -4.56 -33.23
CA GLU A 201 -9.97 -3.57 -32.81
C GLU A 201 -10.25 -3.65 -31.30
N LEU A 202 -10.38 -4.87 -30.75
CA LEU A 202 -10.55 -5.06 -29.31
C LEU A 202 -9.32 -4.57 -28.53
N LYS A 203 -8.10 -4.87 -28.98
CA LYS A 203 -6.87 -4.33 -28.36
C LYS A 203 -6.82 -2.81 -28.40
N LYS A 204 -7.27 -2.19 -29.49
CA LYS A 204 -7.35 -0.73 -29.62
C LYS A 204 -8.33 -0.13 -28.61
N LEU A 205 -9.53 -0.70 -28.48
CA LEU A 205 -10.55 -0.28 -27.52
C LEU A 205 -10.08 -0.38 -26.06
N VAL A 206 -9.42 -1.49 -25.70
CA VAL A 206 -8.82 -1.64 -24.36
C VAL A 206 -7.76 -0.58 -24.11
N GLY A 207 -6.87 -0.33 -25.08
CA GLY A 207 -5.85 0.71 -24.98
C GLY A 207 -6.42 2.13 -24.86
N ASP A 208 -7.49 2.44 -25.59
CA ASP A 208 -8.20 3.72 -25.49
C ASP A 208 -8.83 3.91 -24.10
N PHE A 209 -9.47 2.87 -23.56
CA PHE A 209 -10.06 2.89 -22.22
C PHE A 209 -9.02 3.07 -21.12
N GLU A 210 -7.88 2.37 -21.22
CA GLU A 210 -6.78 2.52 -20.26
C GLU A 210 -6.19 3.93 -20.26
N ARG A 211 -5.99 4.54 -21.45
CA ARG A 211 -5.57 5.94 -21.57
C ARG A 211 -6.57 6.90 -20.93
N HIS A 212 -7.85 6.73 -21.24
CA HIS A 212 -8.91 7.59 -20.70
C HIS A 212 -9.00 7.48 -19.17
N LYS A 213 -8.81 6.29 -18.61
CA LYS A 213 -8.78 6.07 -17.16
C LYS A 213 -7.59 6.79 -16.49
N VAL A 214 -6.43 6.80 -17.14
CA VAL A 214 -5.25 7.52 -16.63
C VAL A 214 -5.47 9.02 -16.66
N GLU A 215 -6.02 9.57 -17.75
CA GLU A 215 -6.35 11.00 -17.86
C GLU A 215 -7.38 11.44 -16.82
N MET A 216 -8.49 10.70 -16.67
CA MET A 216 -9.51 11.00 -15.67
C MET A 216 -8.94 11.02 -14.24
N LYS A 217 -8.04 10.09 -13.91
CA LYS A 217 -7.37 10.06 -12.60
C LYS A 217 -6.44 11.26 -12.42
N ALA A 218 -5.69 11.63 -13.45
CA ALA A 218 -4.82 12.80 -13.42
C ALA A 218 -5.61 14.11 -13.26
N ASP A 219 -6.78 14.22 -13.90
CA ASP A 219 -7.67 15.38 -13.79
C ASP A 219 -8.25 15.54 -12.39
N VAL A 220 -8.73 14.44 -11.80
CA VAL A 220 -9.21 14.45 -10.40
C VAL A 220 -8.09 14.87 -9.45
N ALA A 221 -6.88 14.33 -9.62
CA ALA A 221 -5.73 14.71 -8.80
C ALA A 221 -5.34 16.19 -8.97
N ARG A 222 -5.35 16.71 -10.20
CA ARG A 222 -5.11 18.13 -10.49
C ARG A 222 -6.15 19.03 -9.83
N GLN A 223 -7.42 18.68 -9.92
CA GLN A 223 -8.51 19.42 -9.28
C GLN A 223 -8.40 19.39 -7.75
N ALA A 224 -8.07 18.23 -7.17
CA ALA A 224 -7.87 18.10 -5.72
C ALA A 224 -6.70 18.96 -5.22
N LYS A 225 -5.58 18.98 -5.96
CA LYS A 225 -4.44 19.84 -5.66
C LYS A 225 -4.80 21.33 -5.76
N ALA A 226 -5.47 21.74 -6.83
CA ALA A 226 -5.89 23.13 -7.02
C ALA A 226 -6.83 23.61 -5.91
N LYS A 227 -7.83 22.79 -5.54
CA LYS A 227 -8.72 23.07 -4.39
C LYS A 227 -7.94 23.19 -3.09
N ARG A 228 -6.95 22.33 -2.85
CA ARG A 228 -6.13 22.38 -1.64
C ARG A 228 -5.25 23.63 -1.59
N ASP A 229 -4.62 24.00 -2.69
CA ASP A 229 -3.81 25.22 -2.80
C ASP A 229 -4.67 26.48 -2.59
N GLU A 230 -5.91 26.48 -3.08
CA GLU A 230 -6.88 27.54 -2.85
C GLU A 230 -7.31 27.63 -1.37
N ALA A 231 -7.61 26.49 -0.75
CA ALA A 231 -7.93 26.42 0.69
C ALA A 231 -6.79 26.94 1.56
N VAL A 232 -5.53 26.60 1.23
CA VAL A 232 -4.34 27.13 1.92
C VAL A 232 -4.27 28.65 1.78
N LYS A 233 -4.40 29.19 0.56
CA LYS A 233 -4.38 30.65 0.31
C LYS A 233 -5.46 31.38 1.08
N HIS A 234 -6.67 30.81 1.13
CA HIS A 234 -7.79 31.37 1.88
C HIS A 234 -7.49 31.37 3.39
N MET A 235 -7.09 30.23 3.96
CA MET A 235 -6.81 30.10 5.39
C MET A 235 -5.57 30.90 5.84
N LEU A 236 -4.62 31.17 4.94
CA LEU A 236 -3.46 32.00 5.24
C LEU A 236 -3.84 33.45 5.56
N ARG A 237 -4.93 33.96 4.95
CA ARG A 237 -5.43 35.33 5.15
C ARG A 237 -6.59 35.42 6.12
N ALA A 238 -7.27 34.31 6.38
CA ALA A 238 -8.40 34.25 7.30
C ALA A 238 -7.96 34.31 8.77
N LYS A 239 -8.84 34.85 9.63
CA LYS A 239 -8.71 34.83 11.09
C LYS A 239 -9.74 33.89 11.72
N PHE A 240 -9.47 33.45 12.94
CA PHE A 240 -10.40 32.64 13.72
C PHE A 240 -11.39 33.54 14.45
N THR A 241 -12.65 33.47 14.05
CA THR A 241 -13.66 34.46 14.43
C THR A 241 -14.23 34.22 15.84
N ASN A 242 -14.90 35.22 16.41
CA ASN A 242 -15.62 35.06 17.67
C ASN A 242 -16.79 34.08 17.56
N ALA A 243 -17.49 34.06 16.42
CA ALA A 243 -18.56 33.11 16.16
C ALA A 243 -18.05 31.65 16.17
N GLU A 244 -16.88 31.41 15.57
CA GLU A 244 -16.23 30.09 15.60
C GLU A 244 -15.80 29.69 17.01
N MET A 245 -15.30 30.63 17.82
CA MET A 245 -14.99 30.35 19.22
C MET A 245 -16.24 29.96 20.02
N THR A 246 -17.34 30.70 19.88
CA THR A 246 -18.60 30.38 20.56
C THR A 246 -19.12 29.00 20.14
N SER A 247 -19.03 28.67 18.85
CA SER A 247 -19.43 27.36 18.33
C SER A 247 -18.55 26.25 18.88
N LEU A 248 -17.22 26.44 18.91
CA LEU A 248 -16.26 25.51 19.48
C LEU A 248 -16.54 25.23 20.97
N LEU A 249 -16.78 26.27 21.77
CA LEU A 249 -17.09 26.10 23.20
C LEU A 249 -18.41 25.36 23.41
N SER A 250 -19.41 25.63 22.56
CA SER A 250 -20.68 24.90 22.60
C SER A 250 -20.48 23.41 22.29
N GLN A 251 -19.67 23.09 21.27
CA GLN A 251 -19.29 21.71 20.93
C GLN A 251 -18.48 21.05 22.05
N ALA A 252 -17.58 21.78 22.71
CA ALA A 252 -16.81 21.26 23.83
C ALA A 252 -17.70 20.86 25.02
N VAL A 253 -18.70 21.68 25.33
CA VAL A 253 -19.69 21.35 26.38
C VAL A 253 -20.50 20.12 26.01
N GLU A 254 -20.92 19.99 24.75
CA GLU A 254 -21.65 18.81 24.27
C GLU A 254 -20.79 17.54 24.30
N ALA A 255 -19.55 17.61 23.81
CA ALA A 255 -18.59 16.52 23.89
C ALA A 255 -18.33 16.10 25.35
N ALA A 256 -18.16 17.05 26.26
CA ALA A 256 -17.99 16.77 27.69
C ALA A 256 -19.23 16.10 28.31
N ARG A 257 -20.44 16.52 27.93
CA ARG A 257 -21.70 15.87 28.36
C ARG A 257 -21.80 14.42 27.88
N ASN A 258 -21.18 14.12 26.74
CA ASN A 258 -21.09 12.78 26.17
C ASN A 258 -19.92 11.95 26.74
N GLY A 259 -19.17 12.47 27.73
CA GLY A 259 -18.04 11.79 28.35
C GLY A 259 -16.74 11.86 27.55
N GLU A 260 -16.67 12.70 26.51
CA GLU A 260 -15.45 12.93 25.76
C GLU A 260 -14.54 13.92 26.51
N ALA A 261 -13.23 13.71 26.41
CA ALA A 261 -12.20 14.54 27.04
C ALA A 261 -11.57 15.56 26.06
N SER A 262 -12.10 15.65 24.83
CA SER A 262 -11.54 16.53 23.80
C SER A 262 -12.53 16.79 22.67
N CYS A 263 -12.41 17.92 21.98
CA CYS A 263 -13.07 18.16 20.70
C CYS A 263 -12.12 18.78 19.67
N VAL A 264 -12.36 18.52 18.40
CA VAL A 264 -11.60 19.11 17.30
C VAL A 264 -12.00 20.58 17.15
N ALA A 265 -11.02 21.47 17.29
CA ALA A 265 -11.21 22.91 17.19
C ALA A 265 -11.02 23.43 15.76
N LEU A 266 -10.01 22.90 15.05
CA LEU A 266 -9.68 23.35 13.71
C LEU A 266 -8.98 22.24 12.93
N THR A 267 -9.54 21.87 11.78
CA THR A 267 -8.86 21.09 10.75
C THR A 267 -8.33 22.04 9.69
N PHE A 268 -7.08 21.87 9.28
CA PHE A 268 -6.43 22.77 8.31
C PHE A 268 -5.34 22.02 7.52
N PRO A 269 -5.03 22.41 6.27
CA PRO A 269 -3.96 21.77 5.51
C PRO A 269 -2.60 21.99 6.19
N ALA A 270 -1.81 20.93 6.37
CA ALA A 270 -0.47 20.97 6.97
C ALA A 270 0.49 21.88 6.18
N ALA A 271 0.21 22.12 4.90
CA ALA A 271 0.91 23.10 4.06
C ALA A 271 0.80 24.55 4.56
N LEU A 272 -0.13 24.83 5.48
CA LEU A 272 -0.22 26.12 6.17
C LEU A 272 0.93 26.31 7.19
N CYS A 273 1.53 25.22 7.68
CA CYS A 273 2.70 25.30 8.55
C CYS A 273 3.98 25.58 7.73
N THR A 274 4.92 26.37 8.28
CA THR A 274 6.18 26.67 7.57
C THR A 274 7.08 25.47 7.35
N ASP A 275 6.91 24.42 8.14
CA ASP A 275 7.62 23.16 8.03
C ASP A 275 6.79 22.06 7.36
N GLY A 276 5.60 22.39 6.83
CA GLY A 276 4.67 21.44 6.24
C GLY A 276 4.07 20.45 7.25
N GLY A 277 4.03 20.78 8.55
CA GLY A 277 3.43 19.95 9.60
C GLY A 277 4.38 18.91 10.20
N ARG A 278 5.68 19.00 9.89
CA ARG A 278 6.70 18.05 10.38
C ARG A 278 6.80 18.03 11.91
N THR A 279 6.81 19.19 12.55
CA THR A 279 6.89 19.31 14.02
C THR A 279 5.65 18.79 14.73
N ILE A 280 4.46 18.94 14.12
CA ILE A 280 3.21 18.33 14.60
C ILE A 280 3.28 16.80 14.52
N ASN A 281 3.88 16.26 13.45
CA ASN A 281 4.04 14.81 13.27
C ASN A 281 5.09 14.19 14.21
N LEU A 282 6.13 14.95 14.59
CA LEU A 282 7.22 14.53 15.47
C LEU A 282 7.06 15.09 16.90
N PRO A 283 5.85 14.97 17.47
CA PRO A 283 5.25 15.83 18.52
C PRO A 283 6.24 16.70 19.29
N SER A 284 6.76 17.73 18.63
CA SER A 284 7.80 18.60 19.19
C SER A 284 7.13 19.71 19.97
N PRO A 285 7.55 20.05 21.20
CA PRO A 285 6.94 21.13 21.98
C PRO A 285 6.91 22.48 21.25
N ASP A 286 7.80 22.69 20.28
CA ASP A 286 7.90 23.92 19.48
C ASP A 286 6.98 23.95 18.25
N TRP A 287 6.15 22.92 18.05
CA TRP A 287 5.21 22.85 16.91
C TRP A 287 4.36 24.11 16.70
N PRO A 288 3.92 24.87 17.74
CA PRO A 288 3.13 26.07 17.52
C PRO A 288 3.84 27.16 16.70
N ALA A 289 5.18 27.22 16.76
CA ALA A 289 5.96 28.21 16.03
C ALA A 289 5.86 28.05 14.50
N SER A 290 5.50 26.84 14.04
CA SER A 290 5.31 26.55 12.61
C SER A 290 3.98 27.05 12.04
N LEU A 291 2.97 27.29 12.89
CA LEU A 291 1.61 27.63 12.44
C LEU A 291 1.58 28.98 11.71
N ARG A 292 0.73 29.10 10.70
CA ARG A 292 0.45 30.39 10.01
C ARG A 292 -1.05 30.59 9.81
N GLY A 293 -1.41 31.81 9.41
CA GLY A 293 -2.79 32.19 9.10
C GLY A 293 -3.76 31.88 10.22
N LYS A 294 -4.94 31.36 9.86
CA LYS A 294 -6.02 31.03 10.78
C LYS A 294 -5.62 30.07 11.91
N ALA A 295 -4.71 29.12 11.66
CA ALA A 295 -4.26 28.17 12.68
C ALA A 295 -3.38 28.86 13.74
N ALA A 296 -2.50 29.78 13.34
CA ALA A 296 -1.73 30.60 14.27
C ALA A 296 -2.62 31.55 15.07
N ASP A 297 -3.61 32.17 14.40
CA ASP A 297 -4.57 33.06 15.05
C ASP A 297 -5.40 32.33 16.12
N PHE A 298 -5.86 31.11 15.82
CA PHE A 298 -6.52 30.24 16.81
C PHE A 298 -5.59 29.89 17.98
N PHE A 299 -4.34 29.47 17.72
CA PHE A 299 -3.39 29.14 18.77
C PHE A 299 -3.18 30.31 19.75
N LEU A 300 -2.98 31.52 19.22
CA LEU A 300 -2.79 32.73 20.04
C LEU A 300 -4.03 33.05 20.88
N ARG A 301 -5.24 32.87 20.33
CA ARG A 301 -6.48 33.02 21.11
C ARG A 301 -6.63 31.94 22.17
N TRP A 302 -6.34 30.68 21.86
CA TRP A 302 -6.35 29.61 22.85
C TRP A 302 -5.38 29.93 23.99
N GLU A 303 -4.15 30.36 23.70
CA GLU A 303 -3.15 30.67 24.71
C GLU A 303 -3.60 31.82 25.62
N LYS A 304 -4.25 32.84 25.06
CA LYS A 304 -4.72 34.01 25.81
C LYS A 304 -6.01 33.76 26.59
N GLU A 305 -6.98 33.07 25.99
CA GLU A 305 -8.37 33.00 26.48
C GLU A 305 -8.71 31.66 27.13
N LEU A 306 -8.17 30.54 26.63
CA LEU A 306 -8.60 29.19 27.01
C LEU A 306 -7.59 28.48 27.91
N LYS A 307 -6.29 28.65 27.67
CA LYS A 307 -5.21 28.09 28.51
C LYS A 307 -5.33 28.51 29.98
N PRO A 308 -5.66 29.77 30.34
CA PRO A 308 -5.87 30.16 31.74
C PRO A 308 -7.08 29.49 32.40
N LEU A 309 -8.03 28.99 31.59
CA LEU A 309 -9.22 28.28 32.06
C LEU A 309 -8.99 26.76 32.19
N GLY A 310 -7.76 26.28 31.94
CA GLY A 310 -7.40 24.86 32.06
C GLY A 310 -7.59 24.02 30.81
N TYR A 311 -7.93 24.62 29.66
CA TYR A 311 -7.95 23.89 28.39
C TYR A 311 -6.53 23.61 27.90
N ALA A 312 -6.21 22.34 27.67
CA ALA A 312 -5.02 21.94 26.96
C ALA A 312 -5.26 21.95 25.44
N LEU A 313 -4.19 22.05 24.66
CA LEU A 313 -4.24 21.99 23.20
C LEU A 313 -3.37 20.86 22.69
N SER A 314 -3.94 20.03 21.84
CA SER A 314 -3.24 18.95 21.15
C SER A 314 -3.27 19.20 19.64
N ALA A 315 -2.17 18.85 18.96
CA ALA A 315 -2.08 18.87 17.51
C ALA A 315 -1.75 17.47 17.00
N ARG A 316 -2.32 17.08 15.86
CA ARG A 316 -1.94 15.85 15.14
C ARG A 316 -2.12 15.99 13.65
N ILE A 317 -1.41 15.18 12.87
CA ILE A 317 -1.72 15.00 11.45
C ILE A 317 -2.88 14.01 11.32
N ALA A 318 -3.95 14.45 10.66
CA ALA A 318 -5.17 13.67 10.45
C ALA A 318 -5.13 12.84 9.17
N THR A 319 -4.50 13.34 8.11
CA THR A 319 -4.42 12.66 6.82
C THR A 319 -3.00 12.59 6.28
N PHE A 320 -2.68 11.51 5.57
CA PHE A 320 -1.38 11.27 4.95
C PHE A 320 -1.49 10.95 3.45
N PRO A 321 -1.98 11.89 2.61
CA PRO A 321 -2.01 11.69 1.17
C PRO A 321 -0.60 11.42 0.66
N ASP A 322 -0.42 10.27 0.03
CA ASP A 322 0.87 9.81 -0.51
C ASP A 322 2.02 9.77 0.52
N GLY A 323 1.70 9.57 1.81
CA GLY A 323 2.68 9.44 2.87
C GLY A 323 3.23 10.77 3.41
N PHE A 324 2.73 11.91 2.92
CA PHE A 324 3.08 13.23 3.42
C PHE A 324 1.97 13.81 4.30
N PRO A 325 2.27 14.69 5.27
CA PRO A 325 1.25 15.40 6.03
C PRO A 325 0.23 16.11 5.11
N GLY A 326 -1.02 15.70 5.21
CA GLY A 326 -2.14 16.25 4.46
C GLY A 326 -2.80 17.37 5.24
N ASP A 327 -3.75 17.00 6.07
CA ASP A 327 -4.48 17.88 6.98
C ASP A 327 -4.02 17.64 8.41
N ALA A 328 -3.87 18.72 9.16
CA ALA A 328 -3.59 18.75 10.58
C ALA A 328 -4.85 19.16 11.35
N GLU A 329 -4.94 18.69 12.59
CA GLU A 329 -6.04 18.99 13.49
C GLU A 329 -5.52 19.55 14.80
N LEU A 330 -6.10 20.67 15.23
CA LEU A 330 -5.96 21.21 16.58
C LEU A 330 -7.19 20.79 17.37
N SER A 331 -6.99 20.20 18.55
CA SER A 331 -8.05 19.75 19.44
C SER A 331 -7.91 20.38 20.81
N LEU A 332 -9.02 20.89 21.35
CA LEU A 332 -9.10 21.26 22.75
C LEU A 332 -9.23 20.00 23.58
N VAL A 333 -8.49 19.92 24.67
CA VAL A 333 -8.48 18.78 25.59
C VAL A 333 -8.79 19.29 27.00
N TRP A 334 -9.64 18.57 27.72
CA TRP A 334 -10.01 18.83 29.11
C TRP A 334 -9.98 17.52 29.91
N GLY A 335 -9.73 17.60 31.21
CA GLY A 335 -9.75 16.43 32.10
C GLY A 335 -8.46 15.59 32.16
N ARG A 336 -7.32 16.07 31.63
CA ARG A 336 -6.00 15.55 32.02
C ARG A 336 -5.48 16.34 33.23
N GLU A 337 -5.61 15.75 34.42
CA GLU A 337 -4.76 16.11 35.56
C GLU A 337 -3.40 15.44 35.36
N GLY A 338 -2.30 16.21 35.46
CA GLY A 338 -0.94 15.70 35.71
C GLY A 338 -0.36 14.69 34.73
#